data_AF-A0A1Y3P789-F1
#
_entry.id   AF-A0A1Y3P789-F1
#
_cell.length_a   1.000
_cell.length_b   1.000
_cell.length_c   1.000
_cell.angle_alpha   90.00
_cell.angle_beta   90.00
_cell.angle_gamma   90.00
#
_symmetry.space_group_name_H-M   'P 1'
#
loop_
_entity.id
_entity.type
_entity.pdbx_description
1 polymer ?
#
loop_
_entity_poly.entity_id
_entity_poly.type
_entity_poly.pdbx_seq_one_letter_code
_entity_poly.pdbx_strand_id
1 'polypeptide(L)' 'MLASEMNSEDSEYLLNELNLATEELMSIDKAAFGGEHWQAAHLRQQGAFANWLRYIRKDPVFQSRSANLHS' A
#
# COMPACT_ATOMS: atom_id res chain seq x y z
N MET A 1 -19.93 13.85 -9.23
CA MET A 1 -18.97 12.88 -8.67
C MET A 1 -19.20 12.86 -7.17
N LEU A 2 -19.67 11.75 -6.64
CA LEU A 2 -19.92 11.59 -5.20
C LEU A 2 -18.59 11.35 -4.48
N ALA A 3 -18.45 11.83 -3.25
CA ALA A 3 -17.24 11.61 -2.44
C ALA A 3 -16.88 10.11 -2.27
N SER A 4 -17.88 9.22 -2.35
CA SER A 4 -17.68 7.78 -2.34
C SER A 4 -17.00 7.23 -3.60
N GLU A 5 -17.22 7.84 -4.76
CA GLU A 5 -16.60 7.44 -6.04
C GLU A 5 -15.14 7.89 -6.10
N MET A 6 -14.84 9.10 -5.62
CA MET A 6 -13.45 9.57 -5.49
C MET A 6 -12.63 8.71 -4.51
N ASN A 7 -13.23 8.31 -3.38
CA ASN A 7 -12.53 7.44 -2.43
C ASN A 7 -12.27 6.03 -3.00
N SER A 8 -13.17 5.48 -3.83
CA SER A 8 -12.95 4.18 -4.47
C SER A 8 -11.83 4.24 -5.51
N GLU A 9 -11.79 5.29 -6.34
CA GLU A 9 -10.74 5.52 -7.33
C GLU A 9 -9.36 5.66 -6.65
N ASP A 10 -9.29 6.40 -5.54
CA ASP A 10 -8.06 6.52 -4.74
C ASP A 10 -7.63 5.18 -4.13
N SER A 11 -8.58 4.33 -3.71
CA SER A 11 -8.28 3.03 -3.09
C SER A 11 -7.75 2.00 -4.09
N GLU A 12 -8.37 1.91 -5.27
CA GLU A 12 -7.94 0.98 -6.33
C GLU A 12 -6.55 1.38 -6.84
N TYR A 13 -6.32 2.67 -7.03
CA TYR A 13 -5.03 3.20 -7.43
C TYR A 13 -3.94 2.84 -6.42
N LEU A 14 -4.16 3.13 -5.12
CA LEU A 14 -3.17 2.85 -4.08
C LEU A 14 -2.90 1.35 -3.90
N LEU A 15 -3.93 0.51 -4.01
CA LEU A 15 -3.77 -0.94 -3.95
C LEU A 15 -3.00 -1.48 -5.16
N ASN A 16 -3.29 -0.97 -6.35
CA ASN A 16 -2.57 -1.34 -7.56
C ASN A 16 -1.08 -0.96 -7.49
N GLU A 17 -0.77 0.27 -7.05
CA GLU A 17 0.62 0.71 -6.85
C GLU A 17 1.36 -0.16 -5.82
N LEU A 18 0.69 -0.57 -4.73
CA LEU A 18 1.26 -1.50 -3.75
C LEU A 18 1.55 -2.87 -4.37
N ASN A 19 0.63 -3.41 -5.18
CA ASN A 19 0.82 -4.69 -5.84
C ASN A 19 2.00 -4.64 -6.82
N LEU A 20 2.07 -3.62 -7.66
CA LEU A 20 3.16 -3.43 -8.63
C LEU A 20 4.52 -3.30 -7.94
N ALA A 21 4.61 -2.49 -6.88
CA ALA A 21 5.86 -2.34 -6.14
C ALA A 21 6.29 -3.63 -5.42
N THR A 22 5.31 -4.44 -5.00
CA THR A 22 5.58 -5.75 -4.37
C THR A 22 6.04 -6.77 -5.42
N GLU A 23 5.41 -6.81 -6.58
CA GLU A 23 5.83 -7.67 -7.70
C GLU A 23 7.24 -7.31 -8.17
N GLU A 24 7.54 -6.02 -8.33
CA GLU A 24 8.88 -5.53 -8.67
C GLU A 24 9.92 -6.05 -7.66
N LEU A 25 9.68 -5.87 -6.35
CA LEU A 25 10.58 -6.36 -5.31
C LEU A 25 10.73 -7.89 -5.32
N MET A 26 9.64 -8.63 -5.52
CA MET A 26 9.65 -10.10 -5.53
C MET A 26 10.29 -10.69 -6.80
N SER A 27 10.33 -9.93 -7.89
CA SER A 27 11.01 -10.35 -9.14
C SER A 27 12.53 -10.35 -9.04
N ILE A 28 13.09 -9.66 -8.03
CA ILE A 28 14.53 -9.53 -7.84
C ILE A 28 15.11 -10.85 -7.32
N ASP A 29 16.13 -11.36 -8.01
CA ASP A 29 16.84 -12.56 -7.58
C ASP A 29 17.44 -12.40 -6.18
N LYS A 30 17.32 -13.44 -5.36
CA LYS A 30 17.86 -13.48 -3.99
C LYS A 30 19.35 -13.18 -3.90
N ALA A 31 20.12 -13.48 -4.95
CA ALA A 31 21.55 -13.17 -5.03
C ALA A 31 21.83 -11.66 -5.10
N ALA A 32 20.85 -10.87 -5.54
CA ALA A 32 20.93 -9.41 -5.61
C ALA A 32 20.39 -8.70 -4.36
N PHE A 33 19.97 -9.45 -3.33
CA PHE A 33 19.47 -8.88 -2.08
C PHE A 33 20.55 -8.02 -1.41
N GLY A 34 20.12 -6.87 -0.89
CA GLY A 34 21.02 -5.87 -0.29
C GLY A 34 21.75 -4.99 -1.31
N GLY A 35 21.74 -5.32 -2.60
CA GLY A 35 22.27 -4.48 -3.68
C GLY A 35 21.40 -3.26 -3.97
N GLU A 36 21.95 -2.31 -4.74
CA GLU A 36 21.30 -1.03 -5.03
C GLU A 36 19.90 -1.19 -5.64
N HIS A 37 19.76 -2.09 -6.62
CA HIS A 37 18.47 -2.36 -7.25
C HIS A 37 17.43 -2.93 -6.28
N TRP A 38 17.84 -3.87 -5.41
CA TRP A 38 16.99 -4.40 -4.37
C TRP A 38 16.59 -3.33 -3.35
N GLN A 39 17.52 -2.47 -2.93
CA GLN A 39 17.24 -1.39 -1.98
C GLN A 39 16.25 -0.38 -2.57
N ALA A 40 16.40 -0.01 -3.85
CA ALA A 40 15.49 0.90 -4.54
C ALA A 40 14.07 0.32 -4.63
N ALA A 41 13.92 -0.94 -5.07
CA ALA A 41 12.63 -1.61 -5.14
C ALA A 41 11.99 -1.79 -3.75
N HIS A 42 12.80 -2.11 -2.74
CA HIS A 42 12.34 -2.23 -1.36
C HIS A 42 11.84 -0.89 -0.80
N LEU A 43 12.55 0.21 -1.02
CA LEU A 43 12.11 1.55 -0.62
C LEU A 43 10.81 1.95 -1.33
N ARG A 44 10.68 1.62 -2.62
CA ARG A 44 9.43 1.85 -3.36
C ARG A 44 8.27 1.09 -2.75
N GLN A 45 8.45 -0.20 -2.44
CA GLN A 45 7.42 -1.04 -1.83
C GLN A 45 7.01 -0.49 -0.46
N GLN A 46 7.96 -0.06 0.37
CA GLN A 46 7.67 0.58 1.65
C GLN A 46 6.87 1.87 1.50
N GLY A 47 7.21 2.71 0.51
CA GLY A 47 6.48 3.94 0.22
C GLY A 47 5.03 3.68 -0.21
N ALA A 48 4.82 2.73 -1.12
CA ALA A 48 3.49 2.32 -1.56
C ALA A 48 2.66 1.77 -0.39
N PHE A 49 3.26 0.93 0.46
CA PHE A 49 2.60 0.40 1.65
C PHE A 49 2.22 1.50 2.64
N ALA A 50 3.09 2.48 2.88
CA ALA A 50 2.79 3.60 3.78
C ALA A 50 1.61 4.44 3.29
N ASN A 51 1.49 4.65 1.97
CA ASN A 51 0.37 5.37 1.38
C ASN A 51 -0.94 4.57 1.49
N TRP A 52 -0.91 3.28 1.18
CA TRP A 52 -2.06 2.38 1.40
C TRP A 52 -2.50 2.36 2.86
N LEU A 53 -1.55 2.21 3.79
CA LEU A 53 -1.82 2.22 5.24
C LEU A 53 -2.43 3.54 5.70
N ARG A 54 -1.99 4.67 5.13
CA ARG A 54 -2.56 5.99 5.41
C ARG A 54 -4.00 6.09 4.89
N TYR A 55 -4.29 5.56 3.71
CA TYR A 55 -5.64 5.50 3.16
C TYR A 55 -6.58 4.70 4.06
N ILE A 56 -6.25 3.44 4.37
CA ILE A 56 -7.12 2.59 5.20
C ILE A 56 -7.32 3.16 6.62
N ARG A 57 -6.35 3.93 7.14
CA ARG A 57 -6.50 4.60 8.44
C ARG A 57 -7.42 5.81 8.41
N LYS A 58 -7.56 6.48 7.26
CA LYS A 58 -8.47 7.62 7.09
C LYS A 58 -9.88 7.18 6.69
N ASP A 59 -10.01 5.97 6.17
CA ASP A 59 -11.29 5.41 5.75
C ASP A 59 -12.18 5.09 6.97
N PRO A 60 -13.39 5.70 7.08
CA PRO A 60 -14.31 5.50 8.20
C PRO A 60 -14.74 4.04 8.40
N VAL A 61 -14.78 3.24 7.34
CA VAL A 61 -15.16 1.82 7.39
C VAL A 61 -14.13 1.02 8.19
N PHE A 62 -12.86 1.38 8.07
CA PHE A 62 -11.77 0.71 8.79
C PHE A 62 -11.59 1.28 10.20
N GLN A 63 -11.80 2.58 10.40
CA GLN A 63 -11.79 3.19 11.74
C GLN A 63 -12.87 2.61 12.67
N SER A 64 -14.09 2.44 12.16
CA SER A 64 -15.21 1.88 12.94
C SER A 64 -15.01 0.42 13.34
N ARG A 65 -14.35 -0.38 12.48
CA ARG A 65 -13.96 -1.76 12.82
C ARG A 65 -12.88 -1.83 13.89
N SER A 66 -11.89 -0.94 13.86
CA SER A 66 -10.85 -0.88 14.90
C SER A 66 -11.40 -0.46 16.27
N ALA A 67 -12.40 0.43 16.30
CA ALA A 67 -13.03 0.87 17.55
C ALA A 67 -13.82 -0.25 18.25
N ASN A 68 -14.51 -1.10 17.49
CA ASN A 68 -15.31 -2.21 18.03
C ASN A 68 -14.50 -3.45 18.47
N LEU A 69 -13.19 -3.49 18.17
CA LEU A 69 -12.29 -4.56 18.64
C LEU A 69 -11.73 -4.29 20.06
N HIS A 70 -11.93 -3.08 20.58
CA HIS A 70 -11.47 -2.64 21.90
C HIS A 70 -12.61 -2.38 22.90
N SER A 71 -13.85 -2.73 22.55
CA SER A 71 -15.05 -2.62 23.40
C SER A 71 -15.48 -3.95 24.00
#